data_AF-A0A2I8VNQ7-F1
#
_entry.id   AF-A0A2I8VNQ7-F1
#
_cell.length_a   1.000
_cell.length_b   1.000
_cell.length_c   1.000
_cell.angle_alpha   90.00
_cell.angle_beta   90.00
_cell.angle_gamma   90.00
#
_symmetry.space_group_name_H-M   'P 1'
#
loop_
_entity.id
_entity.type
_entity.pdbx_description
1 polymer ?
#
loop_
_entity_poly.entity_id
_entity_poly.type
_entity_poly.pdbx_seq_one_letter_code
_entity_poly.pdbx_strand_id
1 'polypeptide(L)'
;MVPLPPLSPLAVTTLGVRWLHVLAATVAVGGSVLTWVRLRLESTGGNVPIDESALVLARGYEWLFWAAVGALVMTGVGNLGAFAPTLPGGRWRTTLDVKLGLLTLVLVGSAVRTRLLARVAGSSAEVPTGLLRRAYGATALGLVALLTLAVVLAHG
;
A
#
# COMPACT_ATOMS: atom_id res chain seq x y z
N MET A 1 -42.04 14.83 -7.31
CA MET A 1 -40.69 14.32 -6.97
C MET A 1 -40.65 14.15 -5.46
N VAL A 2 -40.47 12.93 -4.95
CA VAL A 2 -40.40 12.71 -3.50
C VAL A 2 -39.01 13.16 -3.01
N PRO A 3 -38.89 14.10 -2.08
CA PRO A 3 -37.60 14.49 -1.54
C PRO A 3 -36.99 13.32 -0.77
N LEU A 4 -35.76 12.93 -1.13
CA LEU A 4 -35.03 11.92 -0.38
C LEU A 4 -34.74 12.46 1.03
N PRO A 5 -34.91 11.64 2.08
CA PRO A 5 -34.54 12.05 3.43
C PRO A 5 -33.05 12.40 3.50
N PRO A 6 -32.67 13.42 4.28
CA PRO A 6 -31.26 13.78 4.45
C PRO A 6 -30.48 12.61 5.04
N LEU A 7 -29.29 12.36 4.52
CA LEU A 7 -28.40 11.33 5.06
C LEU A 7 -28.07 11.66 6.53
N SER A 8 -28.17 10.67 7.40
CA SER A 8 -27.74 10.85 8.79
C SER A 8 -26.23 11.11 8.86
N PRO A 9 -25.74 11.90 9.83
CA PRO A 9 -24.30 12.17 9.99
C PRO A 9 -23.44 10.89 10.09
N LEU A 10 -24.01 9.83 10.66
CA LEU A 10 -23.39 8.51 10.76
C LEU A 10 -23.26 7.84 9.38
N ALA A 11 -24.28 7.94 8.52
CA ALA A 11 -24.22 7.40 7.16
C ALA A 11 -23.15 8.11 6.31
N VAL A 12 -23.02 9.44 6.45
CA VAL A 12 -21.98 10.21 5.75
C VAL A 12 -20.58 9.81 6.22
N THR A 13 -20.38 9.70 7.54
CA THR A 13 -19.07 9.33 8.12
C THR A 13 -18.65 7.92 7.70
N THR A 14 -19.56 6.94 7.78
CA THR A 14 -19.26 5.55 7.39
C THR A 14 -18.92 5.42 5.91
N LEU A 15 -19.63 6.14 5.04
CA LEU A 15 -19.33 6.21 3.62
C LEU A 15 -17.96 6.86 3.37
N GLY A 16 -17.66 7.97 4.07
CA GLY A 16 -16.38 8.66 4.00
C GLY A 16 -15.20 7.76 4.38
N VAL A 17 -15.32 6.98 5.45
CA VAL A 17 -14.29 6.02 5.89
C VAL A 17 -14.04 4.95 4.82
N ARG A 18 -15.10 4.43 4.19
CA ARG A 18 -14.98 3.43 3.13
C ARG A 18 -14.28 4.00 1.90
N TRP A 19 -14.65 5.20 1.46
CA TRP A 19 -13.98 5.88 0.36
C TRP A 19 -12.51 6.14 0.67
N LEU A 20 -12.21 6.63 1.87
CA LEU A 20 -10.84 6.85 2.31
C LEU A 20 -10.02 5.54 2.26
N HIS A 21 -10.59 4.43 2.72
CA HIS A 21 -9.94 3.12 2.67
C HIS A 21 -9.62 2.70 1.22
N VAL A 22 -10.59 2.81 0.31
CA VAL A 22 -10.41 2.44 -1.11
C VAL A 22 -9.41 3.37 -1.80
N LEU A 23 -9.48 4.67 -1.55
CA LEU A 23 -8.53 5.66 -2.10
C LEU A 23 -7.11 5.38 -1.61
N ALA A 24 -6.94 5.11 -0.31
CA ALA A 24 -5.64 4.77 0.25
C ALA A 24 -5.08 3.47 -0.33
N ALA A 25 -5.91 2.43 -0.50
CA ALA A 25 -5.50 1.19 -1.17
C ALA A 25 -5.06 1.44 -2.62
N THR A 26 -5.83 2.26 -3.35
CA THR A 26 -5.55 2.63 -4.74
C THR A 26 -4.22 3.38 -4.86
N VAL A 27 -3.98 4.36 -3.99
CA VAL A 27 -2.72 5.13 -3.96
C VAL A 27 -1.54 4.23 -3.61
N ALA A 28 -1.66 3.39 -2.57
CA ALA A 28 -0.58 2.51 -2.14
C ALA A 28 -0.18 1.53 -3.24
N VAL A 29 -1.15 0.83 -3.83
CA VAL A 29 -0.94 -0.21 -4.86
C VAL A 29 -0.55 0.41 -6.19
N GLY A 30 -1.37 1.34 -6.70
CA GLY A 30 -1.17 1.99 -7.99
C GLY A 30 0.15 2.76 -8.04
N GLY A 31 0.47 3.51 -6.98
CA GLY A 31 1.75 4.19 -6.86
C GLY A 31 2.94 3.22 -6.85
N SER A 32 2.84 2.10 -6.13
CA SER A 32 3.93 1.10 -6.10
C SER A 32 4.18 0.50 -7.48
N VAL A 33 3.10 0.17 -8.19
CA VAL A 33 3.17 -0.41 -9.54
C VAL A 33 3.75 0.62 -10.52
N LEU A 34 3.26 1.86 -10.48
CA LEU A 34 3.75 2.93 -11.35
C LEU A 34 5.23 3.21 -11.14
N THR A 35 5.67 3.39 -9.90
CA THR A 35 7.09 3.61 -9.57
C THR A 35 7.95 2.42 -9.98
N TRP A 36 7.49 1.19 -9.73
CA TRP A 36 8.20 -0.02 -10.14
C TRP A 36 8.35 -0.12 -11.67
N VAL A 37 7.28 0.12 -12.43
CA VAL A 37 7.30 0.10 -13.90
C VAL A 37 8.23 1.17 -14.45
N ARG A 38 8.17 2.40 -13.92
CA ARG A 38 9.06 3.49 -14.34
C ARG A 38 10.54 3.13 -14.15
N LEU A 39 10.90 2.63 -12.97
CA LEU A 39 12.26 2.17 -12.66
C LEU A 39 12.68 0.97 -13.52
N ARG A 40 11.74 0.09 -13.88
CA ARG A 40 12.01 -1.07 -14.73
C ARG A 40 12.35 -0.65 -16.16
N LEU A 41 11.61 0.30 -16.73
CA LEU A 41 11.80 0.75 -18.11
C LEU A 41 13.16 1.42 -18.30
N GLU A 42 13.61 2.24 -17.36
CA GLU A 42 14.93 2.90 -17.39
C GLU A 42 16.11 1.92 -17.36
N SER A 43 15.98 0.82 -16.60
CA SER A 43 17.06 -0.16 -16.43
C SER A 43 17.36 -0.99 -17.69
N THR A 44 16.52 -0.89 -18.74
CA THR A 44 16.68 -1.68 -19.98
C THR A 44 17.79 -1.10 -20.87
N GLY A 45 18.27 0.12 -20.59
CA GLY A 45 19.31 0.82 -21.36
C GLY A 45 20.76 0.57 -20.94
N GLY A 46 21.04 -0.38 -20.03
CA GLY A 46 22.38 -0.63 -19.48
C GLY A 46 22.60 0.02 -18.09
N ASN A 47 23.86 0.07 -17.62
CA ASN A 47 24.27 0.70 -16.33
C ASN A 47 24.15 2.24 -16.33
N VAL A 48 23.10 2.77 -16.95
CA VAL A 48 22.80 4.20 -16.97
C VAL A 48 22.29 4.61 -15.57
N PRO A 49 22.75 5.74 -15.01
CA PRO A 49 22.20 6.29 -13.77
C PRO A 49 20.68 6.43 -13.84
N ILE A 50 19.99 6.25 -12.71
CA ILE A 50 18.53 6.45 -12.63
C ILE A 50 18.21 7.91 -12.99
N ASP A 51 17.16 8.10 -13.80
CA ASP A 51 16.70 9.43 -14.19
C ASP A 51 16.20 10.21 -12.97
N GLU A 52 16.56 11.49 -12.85
CA GLU A 52 16.14 12.35 -11.73
C GLU A 52 14.61 12.42 -11.66
N SER A 53 13.91 12.36 -12.80
CA SER A 53 12.44 12.34 -12.81
C SER A 53 11.86 11.10 -12.12
N ALA A 54 12.53 9.95 -12.24
CA ALA A 54 12.16 8.70 -11.56
C ALA A 54 12.39 8.79 -10.06
N LEU A 55 13.49 9.42 -9.65
CA LEU A 55 13.80 9.67 -8.24
C LEU A 55 12.79 10.64 -7.61
N VAL A 56 12.41 11.71 -8.31
CA VAL A 56 11.37 12.64 -7.85
C VAL A 56 10.03 11.92 -7.69
N LEU A 57 9.63 11.11 -8.67
CA LEU A 57 8.42 10.29 -8.58
C LEU A 57 8.47 9.33 -7.37
N ALA A 58 9.59 8.62 -7.19
CA ALA A 58 9.77 7.70 -6.08
C ALA A 58 9.70 8.42 -4.72
N ARG A 59 10.33 9.59 -4.57
CA ARG A 59 10.27 10.40 -3.35
C ARG A 59 8.85 10.87 -3.03
N GLY A 60 8.11 11.36 -4.04
CA GLY A 60 6.71 11.74 -3.88
C GLY A 60 5.83 10.56 -3.49
N TYR A 61 6.06 9.40 -4.11
CA TYR A 61 5.36 8.17 -3.77
C TYR A 61 5.66 7.69 -2.34
N GLU A 62 6.88 7.80 -1.82
CA GLU A 62 7.17 7.39 -0.42
C GLU A 62 6.29 8.14 0.59
N TRP A 63 6.12 9.45 0.42
CA TRP A 63 5.23 10.24 1.28
C TRP A 63 3.78 9.78 1.17
N LEU A 64 3.28 9.64 -0.05
CA LEU A 64 1.91 9.17 -0.30
C LEU A 64 1.69 7.74 0.22
N PHE A 65 2.69 6.87 0.09
CA PHE A 65 2.65 5.50 0.56
C PHE A 65 2.48 5.43 2.07
N TRP A 66 3.29 6.16 2.85
CA TRP A 66 3.19 6.15 4.31
C TRP A 66 1.88 6.77 4.80
N ALA A 67 1.41 7.85 4.16
CA ALA A 67 0.11 8.43 4.45
C ALA A 67 -1.04 7.44 4.15
N ALA A 68 -1.02 6.80 2.99
CA ALA A 68 -2.01 5.82 2.58
C ALA A 68 -2.02 4.58 3.49
N VAL A 69 -0.86 4.03 3.81
CA VAL A 69 -0.72 2.92 4.75
C VAL A 69 -1.26 3.29 6.13
N GLY A 70 -0.94 4.49 6.64
CA GLY A 70 -1.48 4.98 7.90
C GLY A 70 -3.01 5.01 7.87
N ALA A 71 -3.61 5.55 6.81
CA ALA A 71 -5.06 5.55 6.63
C ALA A 71 -5.65 4.13 6.56
N LEU A 72 -5.02 3.20 5.83
CA LEU A 72 -5.44 1.80 5.73
C LEU A 72 -5.39 1.09 7.08
N VAL A 73 -4.35 1.32 7.88
CA VAL A 73 -4.22 0.74 9.21
C VAL A 73 -5.29 1.29 10.14
N MET A 74 -5.47 2.62 10.19
CA MET A 74 -6.50 3.24 11.05
C MET A 74 -7.90 2.74 10.71
N THR A 75 -8.26 2.75 9.42
CA THR A 75 -9.56 2.29 8.96
C THR A 75 -9.72 0.77 9.11
N GLY A 76 -8.66 -0.02 8.91
CA GLY A 76 -8.66 -1.47 9.11
C GLY A 76 -8.84 -1.87 10.58
N VAL A 77 -8.13 -1.22 11.50
CA VAL A 77 -8.27 -1.44 12.95
C VAL A 77 -9.66 -1.03 13.42
N GLY A 78 -10.18 0.09 12.93
CA GLY A 78 -11.56 0.52 13.21
C GLY A 78 -12.59 -0.54 12.78
N ASN A 79 -12.42 -1.12 11.59
CA ASN A 79 -13.29 -2.21 11.11
C ASN A 79 -13.16 -3.47 11.98
N LEU A 80 -11.95 -3.88 12.34
CA LEU A 80 -11.74 -5.03 13.23
C LEU A 80 -12.37 -4.82 14.60
N GLY A 81 -12.22 -3.62 15.18
CA GLY A 81 -12.84 -3.27 16.47
C GLY A 81 -14.37 -3.29 16.41
N ALA A 82 -14.96 -2.80 15.31
CA ALA A 82 -16.42 -2.82 15.13
C ALA A 82 -16.98 -4.24 14.96
N PHE A 83 -16.22 -5.15 14.33
CA PHE A 83 -16.68 -6.52 14.06
C PHE A 83 -16.19 -7.56 15.07
N ALA A 84 -15.32 -7.21 16.02
CA ALA A 84 -14.69 -8.16 16.94
C ALA A 84 -15.66 -9.19 17.57
N PRO A 85 -16.88 -8.83 18.02
CA PRO A 85 -17.83 -9.79 18.60
C PRO A 85 -18.42 -10.80 17.59
N THR A 86 -18.37 -10.49 16.29
CA THR A 86 -19.03 -11.25 15.22
C THR A 86 -18.05 -11.91 14.25
N LEU A 87 -16.74 -11.85 14.52
CA LEU A 87 -15.73 -12.40 13.62
C LEU A 87 -15.79 -13.94 13.57
N PRO A 88 -15.81 -14.54 12.37
CA PRO A 88 -15.78 -16.00 12.22
C PRO A 88 -14.47 -16.63 12.73
N GLY A 89 -14.56 -17.86 13.25
CA GLY A 89 -13.39 -18.66 13.63
C GLY A 89 -12.74 -19.42 12.47
N GLY A 90 -11.84 -20.35 12.81
CA GLY A 90 -11.26 -21.31 11.86
C GLY A 90 -10.46 -20.68 10.72
N ARG A 91 -10.75 -21.07 9.47
CA ARG A 91 -10.02 -20.64 8.26
C ARG A 91 -10.04 -19.12 8.06
N TRP A 92 -11.14 -18.46 8.40
CA TRP A 92 -11.25 -17.01 8.30
C TRP A 92 -10.21 -16.30 9.18
N ARG A 93 -10.06 -16.76 10.42
CA ARG A 93 -9.07 -16.25 11.37
C ARG A 93 -7.65 -16.49 10.87
N THR A 94 -7.35 -17.69 10.38
CA THR A 94 -6.03 -17.99 9.80
C THR A 94 -5.71 -17.07 8.61
N THR A 95 -6.67 -16.81 7.71
CA THR A 95 -6.48 -15.89 6.59
C THR A 95 -6.23 -14.45 7.08
N LEU A 96 -6.93 -14.01 8.13
CA LEU A 96 -6.69 -12.72 8.76
C LEU A 96 -5.26 -12.64 9.34
N ASP A 97 -4.84 -13.66 10.09
CA ASP A 97 -3.50 -13.72 10.68
C ASP A 97 -2.40 -13.68 9.60
N VAL A 98 -2.59 -14.42 8.51
CA VAL A 98 -1.69 -14.37 7.33
C VAL A 98 -1.66 -12.98 6.72
N LYS A 99 -2.82 -12.33 6.55
CA LYS A 99 -2.90 -10.97 6.03
C LYS A 99 -2.16 -9.97 6.92
N LEU A 100 -2.31 -10.07 8.24
CA LEU A 100 -1.62 -9.20 9.19
C LEU A 100 -0.11 -9.46 9.22
N GLY A 101 0.32 -10.72 9.18
CA GLY A 101 1.73 -11.08 9.08
C GLY A 101 2.37 -10.55 7.79
N LEU A 102 1.69 -10.71 6.65
CA LEU A 102 2.13 -10.15 5.37
C LEU A 102 2.17 -8.63 5.40
N LEU A 103 1.17 -7.97 6.01
CA LEU A 103 1.17 -6.51 6.18
C LEU A 103 2.41 -6.06 6.94
N THR A 104 2.73 -6.68 8.07
CA THR A 104 3.94 -6.38 8.85
C THR A 104 5.20 -6.56 8.00
N LEU A 105 5.31 -7.65 7.23
CA LEU A 105 6.44 -7.89 6.35
C LEU A 105 6.57 -6.78 5.28
N VAL A 106 5.45 -6.37 4.67
CA VAL A 106 5.42 -5.27 3.71
C VAL A 106 5.83 -3.95 4.36
N LEU A 107 5.41 -3.66 5.59
CA LEU A 107 5.80 -2.43 6.30
C LEU A 107 7.30 -2.39 6.57
N VAL A 108 7.87 -3.48 7.09
CA VAL A 108 9.32 -3.58 7.34
C VAL A 108 10.10 -3.47 6.03
N GLY A 109 9.69 -4.19 5.00
CA GLY A 109 10.30 -4.13 3.66
C GLY A 109 10.23 -2.73 3.06
N SER A 110 9.09 -2.04 3.21
CA SER A 110 8.92 -0.67 2.74
C SER A 110 9.78 0.33 3.52
N ALA A 111 9.98 0.15 4.83
CA ALA A 111 10.92 0.97 5.59
C ALA A 111 12.37 0.80 5.11
N VAL A 112 12.75 -0.43 4.74
CA VAL A 112 14.06 -0.69 4.09
C VAL A 112 14.12 -0.01 2.72
N ARG A 113 13.06 -0.12 1.91
CA ARG A 113 12.93 0.53 0.60
C ARG A 113 13.08 2.06 0.70
N THR A 114 12.41 2.72 1.65
CA THR A 114 12.54 4.17 1.87
C THR A 114 13.99 4.56 2.19
N ARG A 115 14.68 3.77 3.02
CA ARG A 115 16.11 4.00 3.32
C ARG A 115 17.01 3.78 2.11
N LEU A 116 16.73 2.76 1.29
CA LEU A 116 17.47 2.52 0.04
C LEU A 116 17.32 3.70 -0.92
N LEU A 117 16.10 4.23 -1.08
CA LEU A 117 15.85 5.43 -1.90
C LEU A 117 16.66 6.62 -1.38
N ALA A 118 16.67 6.86 -0.06
CA ALA A 118 17.44 7.96 0.53
C ALA A 118 18.95 7.84 0.26
N ARG A 119 19.51 6.62 0.28
CA ARG A 119 20.92 6.38 -0.04
C ARG A 119 21.24 6.64 -1.51
N VAL A 120 20.37 6.19 -2.42
CA VAL A 120 20.50 6.43 -3.87
C VAL A 120 20.40 7.94 -4.17
N ALA A 121 19.45 8.62 -3.55
CA ALA A 121 19.24 10.06 -3.71
C ALA A 121 20.38 10.93 -3.17
N GLY A 122 21.04 10.50 -2.09
CA GLY A 122 22.13 11.23 -1.45
C GLY A 122 23.53 10.91 -2.00
N SER A 123 23.64 10.18 -3.12
CA SER A 123 24.91 9.75 -3.73
C SER A 123 25.89 9.07 -2.76
N SER A 124 25.38 8.51 -1.65
CA SER A 124 26.20 8.12 -0.50
C SER A 124 26.70 6.66 -0.55
N ALA A 125 26.39 5.92 -1.61
CA ALA A 125 26.95 4.60 -1.92
C ALA A 125 26.57 4.18 -3.35
N GLU A 126 27.38 3.32 -3.98
CA GLU A 126 27.00 2.53 -5.16
C GLU A 126 25.92 1.51 -4.77
N VAL A 127 24.70 1.96 -4.47
CA VAL A 127 23.56 1.06 -4.27
C VAL A 127 23.16 0.55 -5.65
N PRO A 128 23.16 -0.78 -5.89
CA PRO A 128 22.74 -1.31 -7.17
C PRO A 128 21.30 -0.86 -7.46
N THR A 129 21.10 -0.14 -8.56
CA THR A 129 19.79 0.35 -9.02
C THR A 129 18.77 -0.80 -9.16
N GLY A 130 19.27 -1.99 -9.51
CA GLY A 130 18.50 -3.22 -9.54
C GLY A 130 17.90 -3.64 -8.19
N LEU A 131 18.54 -3.32 -7.06
CA LEU A 131 18.02 -3.60 -5.72
C LEU A 131 16.83 -2.69 -5.39
N LEU A 132 16.92 -1.39 -5.69
CA LEU A 132 15.82 -0.44 -5.48
C LEU A 132 14.60 -0.86 -6.32
N ARG A 133 14.81 -1.21 -7.59
CA ARG A 133 13.76 -1.75 -8.47
C ARG A 133 13.11 -3.00 -7.91
N ARG A 134 13.91 -3.97 -7.43
CA ARG A 134 13.39 -5.20 -6.80
C ARG A 134 12.59 -4.89 -5.55
N ALA A 135 13.02 -3.92 -4.74
CA ALA A 135 12.30 -3.51 -3.54
C ALA A 135 10.91 -2.93 -3.86
N TYR A 136 10.81 -2.00 -4.83
CA TYR A 136 9.50 -1.49 -5.30
C TYR A 136 8.61 -2.58 -5.89
N GLY A 137 9.19 -3.52 -6.66
CA GLY A 137 8.45 -4.65 -7.21
C GLY A 137 7.94 -5.61 -6.12
N ALA A 138 8.77 -5.89 -5.12
CA ALA A 138 8.38 -6.71 -3.98
C ALA A 138 7.25 -6.05 -3.16
N THR A 139 7.31 -4.72 -2.95
CA THR A 139 6.19 -4.01 -2.31
C THR A 139 4.92 -4.10 -3.16
N ALA A 140 5.00 -3.89 -4.47
CA ALA A 140 3.84 -3.95 -5.35
C ALA A 140 3.17 -5.34 -5.29
N LEU A 141 3.96 -6.41 -5.38
CA LEU A 141 3.47 -7.78 -5.25
C LEU A 141 2.86 -8.04 -3.87
N GLY A 142 3.51 -7.59 -2.80
CA GLY A 142 2.99 -7.73 -1.43
C GLY A 142 1.66 -7.01 -1.23
N LEU A 143 1.50 -5.80 -1.77
CA LEU A 143 0.25 -5.04 -1.72
C LEU A 143 -0.87 -5.70 -2.53
N VAL A 144 -0.56 -6.23 -3.71
CA VAL A 144 -1.53 -7.00 -4.51
C VAL A 144 -1.96 -8.26 -3.75
N ALA A 145 -1.03 -9.00 -3.15
CA ALA A 145 -1.35 -10.16 -2.33
C ALA A 145 -2.22 -9.79 -1.12
N LEU A 146 -1.97 -8.66 -0.46
CA LEU A 146 -2.84 -8.14 0.61
C LEU A 146 -4.27 -7.85 0.14
N LEU A 147 -4.43 -7.30 -1.07
CA LEU A 147 -5.75 -7.11 -1.68
C LEU A 147 -6.42 -8.44 -1.98
N THR A 148 -5.69 -9.42 -2.53
CA THR A 148 -6.22 -10.76 -2.78
C THR A 148 -6.71 -11.42 -1.49
N LEU A 149 -5.92 -11.35 -0.40
CA LEU A 149 -6.35 -11.85 0.91
C LEU A 149 -7.57 -11.10 1.45
N ALA A 150 -7.68 -9.79 1.19
CA ALA A 150 -8.87 -9.02 1.54
C ALA A 150 -10.12 -9.52 0.80
N VAL A 151 -10.00 -9.86 -0.48
CA VAL A 151 -11.08 -10.45 -1.28
C VAL A 151 -11.47 -11.82 -0.72
N VAL A 152 -10.51 -12.68 -0.37
CA VAL A 152 -10.80 -13.98 0.25
C VAL A 152 -11.60 -13.79 1.55
N LEU A 153 -11.15 -12.90 2.44
CA LEU A 153 -11.86 -12.61 3.69
C LEU A 153 -13.29 -12.06 3.49
N ALA A 154 -13.55 -11.39 2.36
CA ALA A 154 -14.86 -10.85 2.04
C ALA A 154 -15.85 -11.90 1.53
N HIS A 155 -15.37 -13.00 0.95
CA HIS A 155 -16.20 -14.05 0.35
C HIS A 155 -16.30 -15.33 1.21
N GLY A 156 -15.40 -15.50 2.19
CA GLY A 156 -15.38 -16.66 3.10
C GLY A 156 -14.40 -17.74 2.67
#